data_AF-A0A846NHM7-F1
#
_entry.id   AF-A0A846NHM7-F1
#
_cell.length_a   1.000
_cell.length_b   1.000
_cell.length_c   1.000
_cell.angle_alpha   90.00
_cell.angle_beta   90.00
_cell.angle_gamma   90.00
#
_symmetry.space_group_name_H-M   'P 1'
#
loop_
_entity.id
_entity.type
_entity.pdbx_description
1 polymer ?
#
loop_
_entity_poly.entity_id
_entity_poly.type
_entity_poly.pdbx_seq_one_letter_code
_entity_poly.pdbx_strand_id
1 'polypeptide(L)'
;MKKNTVKAKISGVAVYKTNIHIRIKIDRNTQKRYNQFKQELVERYGFTYIKGYGGFTKLIGKGIDINVFKRKDYLHFVVYGKLRKKIFNIILNYFEYLKLNP
;
A
#
# COMPACT_ATOMS: atom_id res chain seq x y z
N MET A 1 -24.68 11.73 -11.84
CA MET A 1 -24.32 10.75 -10.78
C MET A 1 -23.20 11.31 -9.90
N LYS A 2 -23.44 11.53 -8.60
CA LYS A 2 -22.37 11.91 -7.66
C LYS A 2 -21.46 10.69 -7.43
N LYS A 3 -20.18 10.79 -7.80
CA LYS A 3 -19.15 9.79 -7.45
C LYS A 3 -18.97 9.80 -5.93
N ASN A 4 -19.56 8.81 -5.25
CA ASN A 4 -19.29 8.56 -3.83
C ASN A 4 -17.80 8.34 -3.64
N THR A 5 -17.14 9.34 -3.08
CA THR A 5 -15.70 9.38 -2.85
C THR A 5 -15.41 8.54 -1.60
N VAL A 6 -15.21 7.24 -1.78
CA VAL A 6 -14.78 6.37 -0.69
C VAL A 6 -13.30 6.64 -0.45
N LYS A 7 -13.02 7.62 0.41
CA LYS A 7 -11.71 7.82 1.03
C LYS A 7 -11.43 6.55 1.83
N ALA A 8 -10.47 5.75 1.40
CA ALA A 8 -9.82 4.84 2.33
C ALA A 8 -9.41 5.69 3.56
N LYS A 9 -9.51 5.18 4.78
CA LYS A 9 -9.07 5.90 6.00
C LYS A 9 -7.76 5.27 6.51
N ILE A 10 -6.66 6.02 6.53
CA ILE A 10 -5.38 5.58 7.08
C ILE A 10 -5.65 5.41 8.56
N SER A 11 -5.44 4.21 9.05
CA SER A 11 -5.60 3.91 10.47
C SER A 11 -4.31 4.12 11.26
N GLY A 12 -3.17 4.34 10.58
CA GLY A 12 -1.93 4.78 11.21
C GLY A 12 -0.74 4.81 10.26
N VAL A 13 0.21 5.70 10.53
CA VAL A 13 1.53 5.76 9.88
C VAL A 13 2.59 5.82 10.97
N ALA A 14 3.61 4.98 10.87
CA ALA A 14 4.79 5.05 11.72
C ALA A 14 6.05 5.00 10.86
N VAL A 15 6.91 6.01 11.00
CA VAL A 15 8.16 6.12 10.23
C VAL A 15 9.32 5.78 11.15
N TYR A 16 10.07 4.75 10.80
CA TYR A 16 11.28 4.33 11.51
C TYR A 16 12.52 4.57 10.63
N LYS A 17 13.70 4.42 11.24
CA LYS A 17 14.98 4.62 10.53
C LYS A 17 15.08 3.76 9.27
N THR A 18 14.61 2.51 9.32
CA THR A 18 14.80 1.52 8.25
C THR A 18 13.54 1.23 7.43
N ASN A 19 12.35 1.55 7.94
CA ASN A 19 11.09 1.20 7.29
C ASN A 19 9.98 2.23 7.57
N ILE A 20 8.91 2.14 6.78
CA ILE A 20 7.68 2.92 6.98
C ILE A 20 6.52 1.96 7.08
N HIS A 21 5.74 2.08 8.15
CA HIS A 21 4.54 1.30 8.41
C HIS A 21 3.32 2.15 8.03
N ILE A 22 2.41 1.59 7.25
CA ILE A 22 1.17 2.23 6.81
C ILE A 22 0.03 1.25 7.05
N ARG A 23 -1.00 1.65 7.80
CA ARG A 23 -2.22 0.87 7.97
C ARG A 23 -3.36 1.58 7.25
N ILE A 24 -4.08 0.84 6.41
CA ILE A 24 -5.18 1.32 5.58
C ILE A 24 -6.41 0.48 5.92
N LYS A 25 -7.50 1.09 6.40
CA LYS A 25 -8.73 0.34 6.69
C LYS A 25 -9.24 -0.35 5.42
N ILE A 26 -9.66 -1.61 5.55
CA ILE A 26 -10.22 -2.38 4.44
C ILE A 26 -11.70 -2.06 4.30
N ASP A 27 -12.06 -1.55 3.12
CA ASP A 27 -13.40 -1.57 2.58
C ASP A 27 -13.38 -2.19 1.17
N ARG A 28 -14.56 -2.35 0.54
CA ARG A 28 -14.66 -2.91 -0.82
C ARG A 28 -13.82 -2.13 -1.84
N ASN A 29 -13.71 -0.81 -1.71
CA ASN A 29 -12.95 0.04 -2.63
C ASN A 29 -11.44 -0.14 -2.43
N THR A 30 -10.99 -0.16 -1.18
CA THR A 30 -9.60 -0.36 -0.77
C THR A 30 -9.08 -1.71 -1.24
N GLN A 31 -9.91 -2.77 -1.13
CA GLN A 31 -9.53 -4.09 -1.64
C GLN A 31 -9.35 -4.09 -3.17
N LYS A 32 -10.24 -3.41 -3.90
CA LYS A 32 -10.13 -3.26 -5.36
C LYS A 32 -8.87 -2.50 -5.75
N ARG A 33 -8.62 -1.35 -5.12
CA ARG A 33 -7.39 -0.56 -5.33
C ARG A 33 -6.14 -1.35 -5.00
N TYR A 34 -6.11 -2.07 -3.89
CA TYR A 34 -4.95 -2.89 -3.56
C TYR A 34 -4.64 -3.95 -4.63
N ASN A 35 -5.68 -4.59 -5.18
CA ASN A 35 -5.49 -5.56 -6.26
C ASN A 35 -4.94 -4.89 -7.53
N GLN A 36 -5.45 -3.71 -7.89
CA GLN A 36 -4.95 -2.93 -9.03
C GLN A 36 -3.50 -2.47 -8.81
N PHE A 37 -3.17 -1.97 -7.61
CA PHE A 37 -1.82 -1.55 -7.23
C PHE A 37 -0.83 -2.70 -7.38
N LYS A 38 -1.21 -3.88 -6.87
CA LYS A 38 -0.39 -5.09 -6.98
C LYS A 38 -0.17 -5.47 -8.44
N GLN A 39 -1.23 -5.50 -9.24
CA GLN A 39 -1.16 -5.85 -10.66
C GLN A 39 -0.25 -4.89 -11.43
N GLU A 40 -0.39 -3.59 -11.17
CA GLU A 40 0.43 -2.56 -11.82
C GLU A 40 1.92 -2.67 -11.46
N LEU A 41 2.24 -2.97 -10.19
CA LEU A 41 3.62 -3.22 -9.76
C LEU A 41 4.26 -4.39 -10.50
N VAL A 42 3.52 -5.46 -10.73
CA VAL A 42 4.01 -6.64 -11.47
C VAL A 42 4.14 -6.31 -12.96
N GLU A 43 3.07 -5.85 -13.59
CA GLU A 43 2.99 -5.69 -15.05
C GLU A 43 3.85 -4.54 -15.58
N ARG A 44 3.85 -3.39 -14.90
CA ARG A 44 4.56 -2.18 -15.38
C ARG A 44 5.95 -2.05 -14.81
N TYR A 45 6.14 -2.50 -13.58
CA TYR A 45 7.37 -2.27 -12.85
C TYR A 45 8.21 -3.53 -12.64
N GLY A 46 7.73 -4.70 -13.04
CA GLY A 46 8.48 -5.96 -12.96
C GLY A 46 8.74 -6.41 -11.53
N PHE A 47 7.86 -6.05 -10.59
CA PHE A 47 7.99 -6.52 -9.21
C PHE A 47 7.68 -8.02 -9.13
N THR A 48 8.46 -8.73 -8.34
CA THR A 48 8.17 -10.11 -7.95
C THR A 48 7.16 -10.12 -6.82
N TYR A 49 6.13 -10.95 -6.98
CA TYR A 49 5.08 -11.18 -5.99
C TYR A 49 5.29 -12.54 -5.31
N ILE A 50 5.51 -12.53 -4.01
CA ILE A 50 5.65 -13.75 -3.20
C ILE A 50 4.50 -13.78 -2.19
N LYS A 51 3.60 -14.75 -2.37
CA LYS A 51 2.49 -14.99 -1.41
C LYS A 51 3.02 -15.85 -0.27
N GLY A 52 2.83 -15.41 0.97
CA GLY A 52 3.10 -16.22 2.15
C GLY A 52 1.85 -16.61 2.90
N TYR A 53 2.05 -17.22 4.08
CA TYR A 53 0.97 -17.68 4.94
C TYR A 53 0.26 -16.53 5.67
N GLY A 54 -1.01 -16.74 6.07
CA GLY A 54 -1.73 -15.83 6.98
C GLY A 54 -2.02 -14.43 6.42
N GLY A 55 -2.18 -14.30 5.10
CA GLY A 55 -2.45 -13.01 4.44
C GLY A 55 -1.21 -12.13 4.24
N PHE A 56 -0.01 -12.70 4.41
CA PHE A 56 1.25 -12.07 4.08
C PHE A 56 1.50 -12.07 2.57
N THR A 57 2.05 -10.96 2.08
CA THR A 57 2.48 -10.79 0.69
C THR A 57 3.75 -9.96 0.70
N LYS A 58 4.75 -10.40 -0.06
CA LYS A 58 5.98 -9.65 -0.29
C LYS A 58 6.05 -9.20 -1.75
N LEU A 59 6.35 -7.93 -1.95
CA LEU A 59 6.53 -7.30 -3.26
C LEU A 59 7.98 -6.78 -3.33
N ILE A 60 8.79 -7.36 -4.21
CA ILE A 60 10.21 -7.01 -4.34
C ILE A 60 10.50 -6.56 -5.77
N GLY A 61 11.19 -5.44 -5.92
CA GLY A 61 11.63 -4.99 -7.24
C GLY A 61 12.30 -3.63 -7.17
N LYS A 62 13.24 -3.35 -8.08
CA LYS A 62 13.85 -2.02 -8.25
C LYS A 62 14.40 -1.40 -6.95
N GLY A 63 15.00 -2.23 -6.08
CA GLY A 63 15.57 -1.79 -4.79
C GLY A 63 14.52 -1.45 -3.72
N ILE A 64 13.28 -1.92 -3.89
CA ILE A 64 12.15 -1.71 -3.00
C ILE A 64 11.68 -3.08 -2.50
N ASP A 65 11.38 -3.14 -1.20
CA ASP A 65 10.78 -4.31 -0.56
C ASP A 65 9.53 -3.83 0.22
N ILE A 66 8.36 -4.34 -0.15
CA ILE A 66 7.09 -4.03 0.49
C ILE A 66 6.50 -5.33 1.04
N ASN A 67 6.41 -5.38 2.36
CA ASN A 67 5.66 -6.41 3.07
C ASN A 67 4.24 -5.93 3.29
N VAL A 68 3.25 -6.71 2.87
CA VAL A 68 1.83 -6.41 3.05
C VAL A 68 1.18 -7.51 3.88
N PHE A 69 0.55 -7.12 4.98
CA PHE A 69 -0.22 -8.00 5.85
C PHE A 69 -1.70 -7.65 5.74
N LYS A 70 -2.49 -8.58 5.22
CA LYS A 70 -3.94 -8.44 5.18
C LYS A 70 -4.53 -8.93 6.51
N ARG A 71 -5.10 -8.00 7.29
CA ARG A 71 -5.88 -8.29 8.51
C ARG A 71 -7.38 -8.18 8.22
N LYS A 72 -8.21 -8.42 9.23
CA LYS A 72 -9.68 -8.41 9.11
C LYS A 72 -10.21 -7.02 8.73
N ASP A 73 -9.59 -5.98 9.25
CA ASP A 73 -10.08 -4.60 9.24
C ASP A 73 -9.09 -3.61 8.59
N TYR A 74 -7.84 -4.02 8.33
CA TYR A 74 -6.85 -3.19 7.64
C TYR A 74 -5.84 -3.98 6.81
N LEU A 75 -5.28 -3.31 5.80
CA LEU A 75 -4.03 -3.69 5.14
C LEU A 75 -2.88 -2.97 5.83
N HIS A 76 -1.83 -3.69 6.18
CA HIS A 76 -0.62 -3.12 6.75
C HIS A 76 0.54 -3.28 5.79
N PHE A 77 1.01 -2.16 5.26
CA PHE A 77 2.19 -2.06 4.43
C PHE A 77 3.39 -1.75 5.32
N VAL A 78 4.49 -2.46 5.11
CA VAL A 78 5.79 -2.15 5.67
C VAL A 78 6.75 -2.01 4.49
N VAL A 79 7.19 -0.77 4.27
CA VAL A 79 8.04 -0.39 3.14
C VAL A 79 9.47 -0.24 3.61
N TYR A 80 10.38 -1.02 3.04
CA TYR A 80 11.81 -0.99 3.30
C TYR A 80 12.58 -0.35 2.14
N GLY A 81 13.88 -0.12 2.37
CA GLY A 81 14.83 0.31 1.33
C GLY A 81 15.07 1.81 1.26
N LYS A 82 16.00 2.21 0.38
CA LYS A 82 16.42 3.62 0.21
C LYS A 82 15.31 4.49 -0.38
N LEU A 83 14.41 3.90 -1.18
CA LEU A 83 13.30 4.59 -1.85
C LEU A 83 11.99 4.62 -1.04
N ARG A 84 12.01 4.21 0.24
CA ARG A 84 10.81 4.05 1.08
C ARG A 84 9.88 5.28 1.14
N LYS A 85 10.42 6.50 1.19
CA LYS A 85 9.62 7.75 1.20
C LYS A 85 8.87 7.98 -0.12
N LYS A 86 9.51 7.70 -1.26
CA LYS A 86 8.88 7.83 -2.59
C LYS A 86 7.73 6.83 -2.74
N ILE A 87 7.95 5.60 -2.27
CA ILE A 87 6.93 4.54 -2.30
C ILE A 87 5.78 4.82 -1.35
N PHE A 88 6.07 5.36 -0.16
CA PHE A 88 5.03 5.86 0.74
C PHE A 88 4.10 6.85 0.02
N ASN A 89 4.65 7.87 -0.66
CA ASN A 89 3.84 8.84 -1.41
C ASN A 89 3.03 8.19 -2.54
N ILE A 90 3.59 7.19 -3.24
CA ILE A 90 2.86 6.43 -4.27
C ILE A 90 1.68 5.68 -3.64
N ILE A 91 1.90 4.98 -2.52
CA ILE A 91 0.83 4.27 -1.79
C ILE A 91 -0.25 5.28 -1.35
N LEU A 92 0.13 6.43 -0.81
CA LEU A 92 -0.83 7.48 -0.42
C LEU A 92 -1.67 7.95 -1.61
N ASN A 93 -1.04 8.23 -2.76
CA ASN A 93 -1.74 8.64 -3.98
C ASN A 93 -2.71 7.56 -4.47
N TYR A 94 -2.27 6.31 -4.49
CA TYR A 94 -3.04 5.19 -5.02
C TYR A 94 -4.34 4.96 -4.24
N PHE A 95 -4.25 5.07 -2.92
CA PHE A 95 -5.40 4.94 -2.02
C PHE A 95 -6.12 6.27 -1.75
N GLU A 96 -5.90 7.29 -2.59
CA GLU A 96 -6.61 8.59 -2.56
C GLU A 96 -6.48 9.37 -1.25
N TYR A 97 -5.32 9.29 -0.59
CA TYR A 97 -5.06 10.07 0.62
C TYR A 97 -4.59 11.50 0.38
N LEU A 98 -4.20 11.85 -0.85
CA LEU A 98 -3.74 13.19 -1.18
C LEU A 98 -4.89 14.07 -1.72
N LYS A 99 -5.85 14.35 -0.85
CA LYS A 99 -6.12 15.74 -0.44
C LYS A 99 -5.67 15.86 1.02
N LEU A 100 -4.36 15.87 1.24
CA LEU A 100 -3.84 16.70 2.31
C LEU A 100 -4.05 18.11 1.77
N ASN A 101 -5.07 18.81 2.28
CA ASN A 101 -5.22 20.22 1.99
C ASN A 101 -3.88 20.91 2.35
N PRO A 102 -3.35 21.79 1.48
CA PRO A 102 -2.17 22.57 1.80
C PRO A 102 -2.34 23.34 3.12
#